data_AF-A0A3N4K150-F1
#
_entry.id   AF-A0A3N4K150-F1
#
_cell.length_a   1.000
_cell.length_b   1.000
_cell.length_c   1.000
_cell.angle_alpha   90.00
_cell.angle_beta   90.00
_cell.angle_gamma   90.00
#
_symmetry.space_group_name_H-M   'P 1'
#
loop_
_entity.id
_entity.type
_entity.pdbx_description
1 polymer ?
#
loop_
_entity_poly.entity_id
_entity_poly.type
_entity_poly.pdbx_seq_one_letter_code
_entity_poly.pdbx_strand_id
1 'polypeptide(L)'
;MWFHVSEPNSYLAITGVNIDTVRIAKKAFVRPFQKVTKFSITPFDFSLQLQAMTIEKLEFLLPAVFTIGPDDTPDALRKYATLLTGQAGDVSSQSNSSGRGHVQDIVKGIIEGETRVIVSGMSMDEIFKERKMFKEQVIANVQDELSQFGLKIYNANVKELHDTPGSEYFAFLSRKAHEGALNQAKIDVAEARMRGDIGEKEKQGLTAQQISKIEADTAIKETERKKDKATAEASFSVRQQELNMEVQQATIKAKRAAEARDAELSKDVEKKRAEMELERLRAVDVVKSVIARETQEQKADAAAYTTKRTADAAEYNAQKTALASQFTQQHAADAKKYETQTASDAKGYQQQKSADAAQYETQKSADARQYSTIKAAEADYLSRVKKAEADFITAEKAAQASFITRKKEAEGMLEMAKAYQALSHVMGGPEGLMQFLMIERGVYGDLANANAKAIQGLQPKISVWNTGSAGGDGAMGDPTAPLRNIFQALPPLFSTINDQTGISPPAWMAQMPANAPGPSGAVAARGNGHVIGPKKS
;
A
#
# COMPACT_ATOMS: atom_id res chain seq x y z
N MET A 1 -12.03 31.56 -61.91
CA MET A 1 -12.27 32.17 -60.59
C MET A 1 -12.67 31.05 -59.65
N TRP A 2 -11.86 30.78 -58.63
CA TRP A 2 -12.02 29.59 -57.79
C TRP A 2 -12.46 30.00 -56.39
N PHE A 3 -13.61 29.48 -55.94
CA PHE A 3 -14.13 29.73 -54.61
C PHE A 3 -13.52 28.74 -53.62
N HIS A 4 -12.86 29.26 -52.58
CA HIS A 4 -12.24 28.45 -51.53
C HIS A 4 -12.95 28.69 -50.20
N VAL A 5 -13.21 27.60 -49.49
CA VAL A 5 -13.78 27.58 -48.15
C VAL A 5 -12.80 26.86 -47.23
N SER A 6 -12.54 27.42 -46.06
CA SER A 6 -11.76 26.78 -45.00
C SER A 6 -12.65 26.01 -44.02
N GLU A 7 -12.02 25.07 -43.32
CA GLU A 7 -12.67 24.30 -42.26
C GLU A 7 -12.88 25.18 -41.00
N PRO A 8 -13.74 24.78 -40.05
CA PRO A 8 -14.01 25.57 -38.85
C PRO A 8 -12.76 25.95 -38.05
N ASN A 9 -11.76 25.07 -37.99
CA ASN A 9 -10.48 25.26 -37.29
C ASN A 9 -9.34 25.79 -38.20
N SER A 10 -9.62 26.20 -39.44
CA SER A 10 -8.62 26.73 -40.37
C SER A 10 -9.03 28.04 -41.02
N TYR A 11 -8.04 28.79 -41.51
CA TYR A 11 -8.22 30.04 -42.24
C TYR A 11 -7.46 30.02 -43.56
N LEU A 12 -7.91 30.85 -44.51
CA LEU A 12 -7.24 31.08 -45.78
C LEU A 12 -6.35 32.31 -45.66
N ALA A 13 -5.05 32.14 -45.88
CA ALA A 13 -4.11 33.22 -46.13
C ALA A 13 -4.05 33.47 -47.65
N ILE A 14 -4.37 34.69 -48.08
CA ILE A 14 -4.44 35.07 -49.48
C ILE A 14 -3.42 36.16 -49.76
N THR A 15 -2.57 35.94 -50.76
CA THR A 15 -1.55 36.87 -51.23
C THR A 15 -1.62 37.03 -52.75
N GLY A 16 -1.07 38.11 -53.30
CA GLY A 16 -1.03 38.36 -54.74
C GLY A 16 -1.53 39.74 -55.14
N VAL A 17 -1.94 39.89 -56.41
CA VAL A 17 -2.26 41.21 -56.99
C VAL A 17 -3.30 41.96 -56.13
N ASN A 18 -2.97 43.21 -55.77
CA ASN A 18 -3.76 44.13 -54.94
C ASN A 18 -3.86 43.76 -53.44
N ILE A 19 -2.89 42.99 -52.91
CA ILE A 19 -2.74 42.66 -51.48
C ILE A 19 -1.25 42.77 -51.10
N ASP A 20 -0.90 43.77 -50.27
CA ASP A 20 0.51 44.06 -49.95
C ASP A 20 1.10 43.19 -48.82
N THR A 21 0.26 42.67 -47.92
CA THR A 21 0.69 41.82 -46.78
C THR A 21 0.07 40.43 -46.88
N VAL A 22 -0.96 40.15 -46.07
CA VAL A 22 -1.71 38.89 -46.11
C VAL A 22 -3.16 39.19 -45.77
N ARG A 23 -4.09 38.73 -46.61
CA ARG A 23 -5.52 38.81 -46.33
C ARG A 23 -5.99 37.48 -45.74
N ILE A 24 -6.61 37.53 -44.56
CA ILE A 24 -7.15 36.36 -43.87
C ILE A 24 -8.66 36.30 -44.04
N ALA A 25 -9.18 35.14 -44.46
CA ALA A 25 -10.61 34.93 -44.62
C ALA A 25 -11.00 33.46 -44.41
N LYS A 26 -12.24 33.20 -43.97
CA LYS A 26 -12.82 31.84 -43.92
C LYS A 26 -13.32 31.36 -45.30
N LYS A 27 -13.85 32.30 -46.08
CA LYS A 27 -14.34 32.08 -47.44
C LYS A 27 -13.87 33.21 -48.32
N ALA A 28 -13.32 32.89 -49.48
CA ALA A 28 -12.84 33.90 -50.39
C ALA A 28 -12.87 33.44 -51.84
N PHE A 29 -13.02 34.42 -52.71
CA PHE A 29 -12.98 34.24 -54.13
C PHE A 29 -11.62 34.66 -54.66
N VAL A 30 -10.89 33.71 -55.22
CA VAL A 30 -9.49 33.89 -55.63
C VAL A 30 -9.45 34.36 -57.07
N ARG A 31 -8.83 35.53 -57.29
CA ARG A 31 -8.60 36.07 -58.63
C ARG A 31 -7.43 35.35 -59.32
N PRO A 32 -7.40 35.27 -60.66
CA PRO A 32 -6.17 34.88 -61.35
C PRO A 32 -5.03 35.79 -60.87
N PHE A 33 -3.86 35.22 -60.58
CA PHE A 33 -2.68 35.84 -59.91
C PHE A 33 -2.73 36.00 -58.38
N GLN A 34 -3.72 35.43 -57.69
CA GLN A 34 -3.71 35.29 -56.23
C GLN A 34 -3.32 33.87 -55.81
N LYS A 35 -2.49 33.76 -54.77
CA LYS A 35 -2.13 32.49 -54.11
C LYS A 35 -2.94 32.35 -52.83
N VAL A 36 -3.37 31.13 -52.53
CA VAL A 36 -4.08 30.80 -51.29
C VAL A 36 -3.39 29.66 -50.58
N THR A 37 -3.10 29.89 -49.30
CA THR A 37 -2.56 28.88 -48.39
C THR A 37 -3.55 28.67 -47.26
N LYS A 38 -3.90 27.41 -46.99
CA LYS A 38 -4.73 27.05 -45.84
C LYS A 38 -3.83 26.78 -44.64
N PHE A 39 -4.16 27.34 -43.48
CA PHE A 39 -3.47 27.04 -42.23
C PHE A 39 -4.47 26.76 -41.10
N SER A 40 -4.09 25.86 -40.18
CA SER A 40 -4.91 25.48 -39.02
C SER A 40 -4.54 26.34 -37.80
N ILE A 41 -5.54 26.64 -36.97
CA ILE A 41 -5.39 27.33 -35.68
C ILE A 41 -5.36 26.35 -34.50
N THR A 42 -5.54 25.06 -34.78
CA THR A 42 -5.59 24.04 -33.72
C THR A 42 -4.32 24.09 -32.87
N PRO A 43 -4.44 24.32 -31.55
CA PRO A 43 -3.28 24.32 -30.66
C PRO A 43 -2.55 22.99 -30.73
N PHE A 44 -1.25 23.02 -30.46
CA PHE A 44 -0.43 21.82 -30.44
C PHE A 44 0.42 21.76 -29.18
N ASP A 45 0.64 20.55 -28.71
CA ASP A 45 1.47 20.29 -27.55
C ASP A 45 2.93 20.20 -27.96
N PHE A 46 3.76 20.99 -27.28
CA PHE A 46 5.19 21.04 -27.45
C PHE A 46 5.86 20.57 -26.16
N SER A 47 6.50 19.39 -26.22
CA SER A 47 7.29 18.85 -25.12
C SER A 47 8.75 19.24 -25.26
N LEU A 48 9.31 19.83 -24.20
CA LEU A 48 10.69 20.25 -24.09
C LEU A 48 11.36 19.58 -22.89
N GLN A 49 12.63 19.23 -23.04
CA GLN A 49 13.52 18.90 -21.93
C GLN A 49 14.66 19.92 -21.93
N LEU A 50 14.55 20.94 -21.09
CA LEU A 50 15.54 22.01 -21.02
C LEU A 50 16.62 21.64 -20.00
N GLN A 51 17.88 21.60 -20.43
CA GLN A 51 19.03 21.59 -19.52
C GLN A 51 19.40 23.04 -19.18
N ALA A 52 19.33 23.36 -17.89
CA ALA A 52 19.63 24.68 -17.37
C ALA A 52 20.51 24.59 -16.12
N MET A 53 21.10 25.72 -15.74
CA MET A 53 22.01 25.86 -14.62
C MET A 53 21.54 27.00 -13.72
N THR A 54 21.47 26.77 -12.41
CA THR A 54 21.09 27.79 -11.42
C THR A 54 22.24 28.77 -11.14
N ILE A 55 21.97 29.83 -10.36
CA ILE A 55 22.99 30.77 -9.87
C ILE A 55 24.11 30.07 -9.07
N GLU A 56 23.81 28.94 -8.42
CA GLU A 56 24.75 28.12 -7.63
C GLU A 56 25.57 27.16 -8.51
N LYS A 57 25.41 27.24 -9.84
CA LYS A 57 26.03 26.37 -10.84
C LYS A 57 25.59 24.90 -10.74
N LEU A 58 24.38 24.66 -10.22
CA LEU A 58 23.79 23.33 -10.23
C LEU A 58 23.04 23.12 -11.54
N GLU A 59 23.37 22.05 -12.24
CA GLU A 59 22.69 21.66 -13.47
C GLU A 59 21.48 20.78 -13.18
N PHE A 60 20.38 21.04 -13.88
CA PHE A 60 19.19 20.21 -13.82
C PHE A 60 18.46 20.17 -15.15
N LEU A 61 17.58 19.18 -15.27
CA LEU A 61 16.67 19.00 -16.39
C LEU A 61 15.26 19.45 -15.99
N LEU A 62 14.70 20.35 -16.78
CA LEU A 62 13.33 20.85 -16.65
C LEU A 62 12.48 20.26 -17.78
N PRO A 63 11.66 19.24 -17.51
CA PRO A 63 10.70 18.77 -18.48
C PRO A 63 9.46 19.67 -18.46
N ALA A 64 9.11 20.27 -19.59
CA ALA A 64 7.93 21.11 -19.71
C ALA A 64 7.11 20.74 -20.94
N VAL A 65 5.79 20.89 -20.83
CA VAL A 65 4.85 20.70 -21.93
C VAL A 65 4.03 21.97 -22.07
N PHE A 66 4.12 22.61 -23.23
CA PHE A 66 3.38 23.82 -23.56
C PHE A 66 2.37 23.53 -24.66
N THR A 67 1.10 23.85 -24.42
CA THR A 67 0.07 23.84 -25.46
C THR A 67 0.01 25.24 -26.06
N ILE A 68 0.50 25.38 -27.29
CA ILE A 68 0.66 26.67 -27.97
C ILE A 68 -0.19 26.67 -29.24
N GLY A 69 -0.80 27.80 -29.55
CA GLY A 69 -1.51 28.01 -30.80
C GLY A 69 -1.57 29.49 -31.16
N PRO A 70 -1.94 29.83 -32.40
CA PRO A 70 -2.17 31.21 -32.74
C PRO A 70 -3.37 31.77 -31.95
N ASP A 71 -3.31 33.06 -31.64
CA ASP A 71 -4.41 33.79 -31.02
C ASP A 71 -5.48 34.15 -32.07
N ASP A 72 -6.75 34.20 -31.66
CA ASP A 72 -7.88 34.46 -32.57
C ASP A 72 -8.01 35.93 -32.99
N THR A 73 -7.11 36.80 -32.52
CA THR A 73 -7.07 38.20 -32.94
C THR A 73 -6.63 38.32 -34.41
N PRO A 74 -7.29 39.17 -35.21
CA PRO A 74 -7.00 39.27 -36.64
C PRO A 74 -5.55 39.69 -36.93
N ASP A 75 -4.92 40.43 -36.02
CA ASP A 75 -3.53 40.85 -36.12
C ASP A 75 -2.55 39.73 -35.77
N ALA A 76 -2.85 38.90 -34.75
CA ALA A 76 -2.05 37.73 -34.43
C ALA A 76 -2.09 36.69 -35.55
N LEU A 77 -3.27 36.45 -36.13
CA LEU A 77 -3.42 35.56 -37.27
C LEU A 77 -2.62 36.04 -38.49
N ARG A 78 -2.51 37.35 -38.71
CA ARG A 78 -1.67 37.93 -39.78
C ARG A 78 -0.19 37.66 -39.54
N LYS A 79 0.30 37.88 -38.31
CA LYS A 79 1.69 37.61 -37.92
C LYS A 79 2.02 36.12 -38.09
N TYR A 80 1.14 35.25 -37.60
CA TYR A 80 1.28 33.81 -37.73
C TYR A 80 1.24 33.33 -39.19
N ALA A 81 0.31 33.84 -39.99
CA ALA A 81 0.22 33.51 -41.41
C ALA A 81 1.47 33.97 -42.19
N THR A 82 2.01 35.16 -41.85
CA THR A 82 3.23 35.68 -42.47
C THR A 82 4.43 34.76 -42.18
N LEU A 83 4.57 34.31 -40.92
CA LEU A 83 5.61 33.36 -40.50
C LEU A 83 5.51 32.02 -41.25
N LEU A 84 4.29 31.49 -41.42
CA LEU A 84 4.06 30.26 -42.18
C LEU A 84 4.35 30.39 -43.68
N THR A 85 4.21 31.58 -44.25
CA THR A 85 4.42 31.83 -45.69
C THR A 85 5.85 32.22 -46.06
N GLY A 86 6.72 32.54 -45.07
CA GLY A 86 8.09 33.01 -45.28
C GLY A 86 9.07 32.02 -45.92
N GLN A 87 8.63 30.80 -46.25
CA GLN A 87 9.49 29.69 -46.70
C GLN A 87 9.44 29.47 -48.22
N ALA A 88 9.48 30.55 -49.02
CA ALA A 88 9.51 30.48 -50.49
C ALA A 88 10.83 30.97 -51.12
N GLY A 89 11.87 31.25 -50.32
CA GLY A 89 13.15 31.75 -50.81
C GLY A 89 14.36 31.11 -50.13
N ASP A 90 14.92 30.12 -50.83
CA ASP A 90 16.33 29.71 -50.85
C ASP A 90 16.91 28.69 -49.83
N VAL A 91 17.83 27.89 -50.39
CA VAL A 91 18.88 27.03 -49.82
C VAL A 91 18.57 25.58 -49.43
N SER A 92 18.68 24.70 -50.43
CA SER A 92 19.38 23.39 -50.40
C SER A 92 19.42 22.57 -49.10
N SER A 93 18.27 22.20 -48.54
CA SER A 93 18.21 21.05 -47.64
C SER A 93 17.03 20.16 -48.01
N GLN A 94 17.35 18.95 -48.44
CA GLN A 94 16.41 17.87 -48.71
C GLN A 94 15.76 17.42 -47.39
N SER A 95 14.77 18.17 -46.93
CA SER A 95 13.84 17.74 -45.91
C SER A 95 12.55 18.52 -46.14
N ASN A 96 11.49 17.81 -46.53
CA ASN A 96 10.13 18.33 -46.62
C ASN A 96 9.58 18.62 -45.19
N SER A 97 10.26 19.45 -44.40
CA SER A 97 9.72 19.97 -43.15
C SER A 97 8.70 21.05 -43.48
N SER A 98 7.45 20.60 -43.64
CA SER A 98 6.23 21.41 -43.68
C SER A 98 6.37 22.61 -42.73
N GLY A 99 5.96 23.83 -43.12
CA GLY A 99 6.19 25.10 -42.38
C GLY A 99 5.79 25.14 -40.89
N ARG A 100 5.15 24.08 -40.37
CA ARG A 100 4.99 23.78 -38.95
C ARG A 100 6.31 23.51 -38.21
N GLY A 101 7.29 22.89 -38.85
CA GLY A 101 8.60 22.60 -38.25
C GLY A 101 9.39 23.88 -37.94
N HIS A 102 9.36 24.85 -38.85
CA HIS A 102 10.02 26.14 -38.64
C HIS A 102 9.41 26.93 -37.46
N VAL A 103 8.08 26.93 -37.33
CA VAL A 103 7.40 27.53 -36.16
C VAL A 103 7.83 26.83 -34.87
N GLN A 104 7.93 25.49 -34.91
CA GLN A 104 8.33 24.69 -33.76
C GLN A 104 9.77 25.00 -33.32
N ASP A 105 10.69 25.21 -34.25
CA ASP A 105 12.08 25.58 -33.95
C ASP A 105 12.19 26.99 -33.36
N ILE A 106 11.42 27.97 -33.88
CA ILE A 106 11.36 29.32 -33.32
C ILE A 106 10.81 29.28 -31.89
N VAL A 107 9.67 28.60 -31.70
CA VAL A 107 9.03 28.46 -30.38
C VAL A 107 9.96 27.76 -29.41
N LYS A 108 10.66 26.71 -29.85
CA LYS A 108 11.67 26.02 -29.05
C LYS A 108 12.79 26.97 -28.61
N GLY A 109 13.36 27.72 -29.55
CA GLY A 109 14.46 28.65 -29.26
C GLY A 109 14.06 29.74 -28.25
N ILE A 110 12.84 30.28 -28.38
CA ILE A 110 12.30 31.29 -27.45
C ILE A 110 12.12 30.68 -26.06
N ILE A 111 11.45 29.53 -25.95
CA ILE A 111 11.19 28.89 -24.64
C ILE A 111 12.51 28.50 -23.96
N GLU A 112 13.45 27.91 -24.70
CA GLU A 112 14.76 27.52 -24.16
C GLU A 112 15.57 28.73 -23.69
N GLY A 113 15.58 29.81 -24.48
CA GLY A 113 16.28 31.06 -24.17
C GLY A 113 15.73 31.73 -22.92
N GLU A 114 14.44 32.06 -22.91
CA GLU A 114 13.80 32.80 -21.81
C GLU A 114 13.81 32.01 -20.51
N THR A 115 13.49 30.72 -20.56
CA THR A 115 13.50 29.88 -19.37
C THR A 115 14.92 29.78 -18.79
N ARG A 116 15.96 29.73 -19.62
CA ARG A 116 17.35 29.70 -19.17
C ARG A 116 17.75 30.99 -18.47
N VAL A 117 17.33 32.15 -18.96
CA VAL A 117 17.61 33.45 -18.33
C VAL A 117 17.03 33.50 -16.91
N ILE A 118 15.76 33.08 -16.75
CA ILE A 118 15.09 33.05 -15.44
C ILE A 118 15.79 32.08 -14.48
N VAL A 119 16.07 30.86 -14.94
CA VAL A 119 16.73 29.83 -14.11
C VAL A 119 18.13 30.27 -13.67
N SER A 120 18.87 30.96 -14.53
CA SER A 120 20.23 31.42 -14.20
C SER A 120 20.24 32.47 -13.09
N GLY A 121 19.13 33.20 -12.90
CA GLY A 121 18.99 34.24 -11.87
C GLY A 121 18.48 33.75 -10.52
N MET A 122 18.01 32.51 -10.41
CA MET A 122 17.40 31.97 -9.20
C MET A 122 18.27 30.87 -8.57
N SER A 123 18.16 30.72 -7.25
CA SER A 123 18.73 29.56 -6.55
C SER A 123 17.87 28.32 -6.74
N MET A 124 18.47 27.15 -6.55
CA MET A 124 17.76 25.88 -6.68
C MET A 124 16.61 25.75 -5.68
N ASP A 125 16.86 26.24 -4.46
CA ASP A 125 15.89 26.26 -3.36
C ASP A 125 14.68 27.16 -3.66
N GLU A 126 14.89 28.33 -4.27
CA GLU A 126 13.82 29.25 -4.66
C GLU A 126 12.95 28.65 -5.77
N ILE A 127 13.55 28.04 -6.79
CA ILE A 127 12.81 27.35 -7.86
C ILE A 127 11.90 26.25 -7.27
N PHE A 128 12.37 25.57 -6.22
CA PHE A 128 11.64 24.49 -5.57
C PHE A 128 10.53 24.99 -4.63
N LYS A 129 10.85 25.94 -3.73
CA LYS A 129 9.91 26.50 -2.73
C LYS A 129 8.85 27.37 -3.39
N GLU A 130 9.24 28.17 -4.38
CA GLU A 130 8.39 29.14 -5.06
C GLU A 130 7.98 28.68 -6.46
N ARG A 131 7.68 27.38 -6.62
CA ARG A 131 7.31 26.78 -7.91
C ARG A 131 6.22 27.54 -8.66
N LYS A 132 5.25 28.11 -7.93
CA LYS A 132 4.15 28.89 -8.51
C LYS A 132 4.66 30.19 -9.14
N MET A 133 5.50 30.93 -8.42
CA MET A 133 6.11 32.17 -8.90
C MET A 133 7.00 31.90 -10.11
N PHE A 134 7.83 30.85 -10.04
CA PHE A 134 8.67 30.42 -11.16
C PHE A 134 7.81 30.11 -12.41
N LYS A 135 6.73 29.33 -12.26
CA LYS A 135 5.82 29.02 -13.36
C LYS A 135 5.19 30.28 -13.97
N GLU A 136 4.70 31.18 -13.14
CA GLU A 136 4.07 32.42 -13.60
C GLU A 136 5.07 33.32 -14.34
N GLN A 137 6.30 33.43 -13.83
CA GLN A 137 7.36 34.23 -14.45
C GLN A 137 7.84 33.65 -15.79
N VAL A 138 8.01 32.33 -15.88
CA VAL A 138 8.34 31.65 -17.15
C VAL A 138 7.22 31.85 -18.18
N ILE A 139 5.95 31.68 -17.78
CA ILE A 139 4.82 31.85 -18.70
C ILE A 139 4.72 33.31 -19.17
N ALA A 140 4.89 34.29 -18.29
CA ALA A 140 4.81 35.71 -18.64
C ALA A 140 5.86 36.10 -19.68
N ASN A 141 7.14 35.84 -19.40
CA ASN A 141 8.24 36.22 -20.29
C ASN A 141 8.15 35.49 -21.64
N VAL A 142 7.85 34.19 -21.63
CA VAL A 142 7.68 33.42 -22.87
C VAL A 142 6.46 33.92 -23.66
N GLN A 143 5.37 34.28 -22.99
CA GLN A 143 4.16 34.80 -23.66
C GLN A 143 4.42 36.16 -24.33
N ASP A 144 5.21 37.04 -23.71
CA ASP A 144 5.56 38.34 -24.28
C ASP A 144 6.34 38.18 -25.60
N GLU A 145 7.31 37.27 -25.64
CA GLU A 145 8.06 36.95 -26.86
C GLU A 145 7.19 36.25 -27.93
N LEU A 146 6.36 35.28 -27.53
CA LEU A 146 5.46 34.57 -28.45
C LEU A 146 4.40 35.49 -29.07
N SER A 147 3.98 36.55 -28.37
CA SER A 147 3.01 37.53 -28.85
C SER A 147 3.49 38.30 -30.09
N GLN A 148 4.80 38.46 -30.25
CA GLN A 148 5.42 39.10 -31.42
C GLN A 148 5.14 38.29 -32.70
N PHE A 149 5.04 36.97 -32.56
CA PHE A 149 4.74 36.02 -33.64
C PHE A 149 3.24 35.67 -33.77
N GLY A 150 2.39 36.27 -32.95
CA GLY A 150 0.95 36.00 -32.92
C GLY A 150 0.58 34.66 -32.29
N LEU A 151 1.45 34.13 -31.43
CA LEU A 151 1.26 32.87 -30.71
C LEU A 151 0.86 33.12 -29.26
N LYS A 152 0.05 32.22 -28.72
CA LYS A 152 -0.45 32.23 -27.35
C LYS A 152 -0.29 30.87 -26.70
N ILE A 153 0.11 30.89 -25.43
CA ILE A 153 0.14 29.72 -24.57
C ILE A 153 -1.28 29.52 -24.02
N TYR A 154 -1.90 28.39 -24.37
CA TYR A 154 -3.19 27.97 -23.82
C TYR A 154 -3.03 27.23 -22.51
N ASN A 155 -1.97 26.41 -22.41
CA ASN A 155 -1.64 25.68 -21.21
C ASN A 155 -0.12 25.49 -21.11
N ALA A 156 0.39 25.50 -19.89
CA ALA A 156 1.79 25.20 -19.61
C ALA A 156 1.86 24.30 -18.38
N ASN A 157 2.45 23.13 -18.57
CA ASN A 157 2.70 22.17 -17.52
C ASN A 157 4.20 21.95 -17.35
N VAL A 158 4.72 22.36 -16.20
CA VAL A 158 6.11 22.14 -15.81
C VAL A 158 6.14 20.91 -14.92
N LYS A 159 6.85 19.86 -15.34
CA LYS A 159 6.99 18.63 -14.57
C LYS A 159 8.00 18.82 -13.43
N GLU A 160 8.19 17.78 -12.63
CA GLU A 160 9.22 17.76 -11.62
C GLU A 160 10.61 17.87 -12.24
N LEU A 161 11.47 18.59 -11.53
CA LEU A 161 12.86 18.80 -11.90
C LEU A 161 13.60 17.48 -11.69
N HIS A 162 14.47 17.13 -12.63
CA HIS A 162 15.30 15.92 -12.54
C HIS A 162 16.78 16.29 -12.60
N ASP A 163 17.61 15.48 -11.95
CA ASP A 163 19.06 15.63 -12.05
C ASP A 163 19.54 15.32 -13.48
N THR A 164 20.53 16.08 -13.94
CA THR A 164 21.31 15.75 -15.14
C THR A 164 22.20 14.52 -14.86
N PRO A 165 22.47 13.64 -15.85
CA PRO A 165 23.38 12.51 -15.66
C PRO A 165 24.75 12.96 -15.09
N GLY A 166 25.04 12.57 -13.84
CA GLY A 166 26.25 12.96 -13.11
C GLY A 166 26.01 13.84 -11.86
N SER A 167 24.81 14.39 -11.69
CA SER A 167 24.35 15.03 -10.45
C SER A 167 23.43 14.07 -9.68
N GLU A 168 23.53 14.05 -8.34
CA GLU A 168 22.62 13.31 -7.45
C GLU A 168 21.95 14.25 -6.43
N TYR A 169 21.92 15.55 -6.71
CA TYR A 169 21.45 16.57 -5.77
C TYR A 169 20.00 16.33 -5.32
N PHE A 170 19.07 16.03 -6.22
CA PHE A 170 17.68 15.78 -5.86
C PHE A 170 17.50 14.47 -5.10
N ALA A 171 18.29 13.45 -5.42
CA ALA A 171 18.27 12.18 -4.69
C ALA A 171 18.68 12.38 -3.22
N PHE A 172 19.75 13.15 -2.97
CA PHE A 172 20.18 13.48 -1.61
C PHE A 172 19.21 14.43 -0.90
N LEU A 173 18.67 15.44 -1.59
CA LEU A 173 17.71 16.37 -1.02
C LEU A 173 16.42 15.66 -0.60
N SER A 174 15.90 14.78 -1.46
CA SER A 174 14.74 13.94 -1.15
C SER A 174 15.01 13.06 0.07
N ARG A 175 16.16 12.39 0.12
CA ARG A 175 16.55 11.57 1.28
C ARG A 175 16.64 12.39 2.56
N LYS A 176 17.27 13.57 2.52
CA LYS A 176 17.37 14.50 3.66
C LYS A 176 16.00 14.97 4.14
N ALA A 177 15.08 15.28 3.23
CA ALA A 177 13.72 15.67 3.58
C ALA A 177 12.94 14.52 4.24
N HIS A 178 13.05 13.30 3.72
CA HIS A 178 12.43 12.11 4.31
C HIS A 178 13.01 11.79 5.70
N GLU A 179 14.32 11.80 5.86
CA GLU A 179 14.98 11.59 7.15
C GLU A 179 14.64 12.70 8.14
N GLY A 180 14.59 13.95 7.70
CA GLY A 180 14.18 15.10 8.50
C GLY A 180 12.74 14.96 9.01
N ALA A 181 11.79 14.61 8.14
CA ALA A 181 10.40 14.37 8.51
C ALA A 181 10.24 13.19 9.49
N LEU A 182 10.99 12.10 9.27
CA LEU A 182 11.00 10.95 10.18
C LEU A 182 11.57 11.32 11.55
N ASN A 183 12.65 12.09 11.60
CA ASN A 183 13.25 12.54 12.85
C ASN A 183 12.33 13.52 13.59
N GLN A 184 11.68 14.44 12.88
CA GLN A 184 10.69 15.33 13.49
C GLN A 184 9.52 14.54 14.08
N ALA A 185 8.95 13.59 13.33
CA ALA A 185 7.89 12.72 13.84
C ALA A 185 8.34 11.91 15.07
N LYS A 186 9.59 11.44 15.11
CA LYS A 186 10.16 10.77 16.30
C LYS A 186 10.27 11.70 17.49
N ILE A 187 10.68 12.95 17.28
CA ILE A 187 10.75 13.97 18.33
C ILE A 187 9.35 14.24 18.88
N ASP A 188 8.37 14.46 18.01
CA ASP A 188 6.99 14.75 18.41
C ASP A 188 6.37 13.58 19.21
N VAL A 189 6.61 12.33 18.79
CA VAL A 189 6.16 11.12 19.52
C VAL A 189 6.87 10.99 20.87
N ALA A 190 8.17 11.27 20.93
CA ALA A 190 8.94 11.21 22.16
C ALA A 190 8.49 12.30 23.16
N GLU A 191 8.23 13.51 22.68
CA GLU A 191 7.70 14.61 23.50
C GLU A 191 6.29 14.31 24.01
N ALA A 192 5.42 13.76 23.17
CA ALA A 192 4.08 13.34 23.56
C ALA A 192 4.12 12.24 24.65
N ARG A 193 5.00 11.24 24.51
CA ARG A 193 5.21 10.21 25.53
C ARG A 193 5.75 10.80 26.83
N MET A 194 6.79 11.64 26.75
CA MET A 194 7.36 12.31 27.92
C MET A 194 6.30 13.10 28.68
N ARG A 195 5.45 13.85 27.97
CA ARG A 195 4.35 14.62 28.57
C ARG A 195 3.29 13.71 29.20
N GLY A 196 2.96 12.59 28.55
CA GLY A 196 2.06 11.57 29.09
C GLY A 196 2.60 10.95 30.39
N ASP A 197 3.84 10.50 30.37
CA ASP A 197 4.51 9.85 31.51
C ASP A 197 4.66 10.80 32.70
N ILE A 198 5.03 12.07 32.45
CA ILE A 198 5.09 13.11 33.49
C ILE A 198 3.70 13.35 34.07
N GLY A 199 2.68 13.48 33.23
CA GLY A 199 1.30 13.68 33.68
C GLY A 199 0.80 12.51 34.53
N GLU A 200 1.10 11.27 34.14
CA GLU A 200 0.74 10.08 34.92
C GLU A 200 1.47 10.05 36.27
N LYS A 201 2.78 10.28 36.28
CA LYS A 201 3.59 10.29 37.51
C LYS A 201 3.21 11.41 38.46
N GLU A 202 2.88 12.59 37.94
CA GLU A 202 2.39 13.70 38.75
C GLU A 202 1.06 13.34 39.43
N LYS A 203 0.10 12.74 38.69
CA LYS A 203 -1.17 12.29 39.27
C LYS A 203 -0.97 11.17 40.29
N GLN A 204 -0.07 10.22 40.04
CA GLN A 204 0.30 9.19 41.01
C GLN A 204 0.89 9.81 42.28
N GLY A 205 1.80 10.79 42.15
CA GLY A 205 2.39 11.50 43.29
C GLY A 205 1.36 12.27 44.12
N LEU A 206 0.47 13.01 43.47
CA LEU A 206 -0.64 13.71 44.15
C LEU A 206 -1.58 12.73 44.87
N THR A 207 -1.90 11.61 44.23
CA THR A 207 -2.74 10.57 44.83
C THR A 207 -2.07 9.96 46.06
N ALA A 208 -0.78 9.63 45.98
CA ALA A 208 -0.01 9.11 47.12
C ALA A 208 0.03 10.11 48.28
N GLN A 209 0.27 11.40 48.00
CA GLN A 209 0.25 12.44 49.05
C GLN A 209 -1.14 12.58 49.70
N GLN A 210 -2.21 12.52 48.91
CA GLN A 210 -3.58 12.56 49.43
C GLN A 210 -3.88 11.34 50.30
N ILE A 211 -3.47 10.15 49.87
CA ILE A 211 -3.61 8.91 50.66
C ILE A 211 -2.86 9.05 51.99
N SER A 212 -1.58 9.46 51.98
CA SER A 212 -0.82 9.64 53.22
C SER A 212 -1.45 10.67 54.16
N LYS A 213 -2.06 11.73 53.64
CA LYS A 213 -2.79 12.70 54.45
C LYS A 213 -4.07 12.10 55.06
N ILE A 214 -4.83 11.35 54.28
CA ILE A 214 -6.03 10.64 54.76
C ILE A 214 -5.65 9.59 55.82
N GLU A 215 -4.58 8.84 55.60
CA GLU A 215 -4.07 7.85 56.55
C GLU A 215 -3.61 8.50 57.86
N ALA A 216 -2.90 9.62 57.79
CA ALA A 216 -2.52 10.40 58.97
C ALA A 216 -3.75 10.89 59.75
N ASP A 217 -4.74 11.47 59.06
CA ASP A 217 -5.99 11.92 59.68
C ASP A 217 -6.79 10.75 60.27
N THR A 218 -6.75 9.57 59.62
CA THR A 218 -7.40 8.35 60.10
C THR A 218 -6.70 7.82 61.35
N ALA A 219 -5.37 7.82 61.38
CA ALA A 219 -4.58 7.43 62.55
C ALA A 219 -4.82 8.38 63.74
N ILE A 220 -4.90 9.69 63.50
CA ILE A 220 -5.26 10.67 64.54
C ILE A 220 -6.66 10.34 65.10
N LYS A 221 -7.67 10.16 64.24
CA LYS A 221 -9.02 9.81 64.69
C LYS A 221 -9.09 8.47 65.42
N GLU A 222 -8.32 7.47 64.99
CA GLU A 222 -8.23 6.20 65.71
C GLU A 222 -7.58 6.37 67.09
N THR A 223 -6.52 7.17 67.21
CA THR A 223 -5.91 7.45 68.51
C THR A 223 -6.83 8.25 69.43
N GLU A 224 -7.59 9.21 68.90
CA GLU A 224 -8.64 9.92 69.65
C GLU A 224 -9.73 8.95 70.15
N ARG A 225 -10.28 8.09 69.28
CA ARG A 225 -11.25 7.07 69.70
C ARG A 225 -10.68 6.10 70.73
N LYS A 226 -9.42 5.70 70.60
CA LYS A 226 -8.74 4.83 71.59
C LYS A 226 -8.57 5.56 72.92
N LYS A 227 -8.23 6.84 72.90
CA LYS A 227 -8.17 7.69 74.10
C LYS A 227 -9.54 7.79 74.77
N ASP A 228 -10.59 8.07 74.01
CA ASP A 228 -11.97 8.15 74.53
C ASP A 228 -12.46 6.82 75.07
N LYS A 229 -12.10 5.70 74.43
CA LYS A 229 -12.41 4.36 74.94
C LYS A 229 -11.66 4.07 76.24
N ALA A 230 -10.37 4.42 76.30
CA ALA A 230 -9.56 4.22 77.51
C ALA A 230 -10.04 5.10 78.67
N THR A 231 -10.46 6.34 78.42
CA THR A 231 -11.05 7.20 79.47
C THR A 231 -12.41 6.64 79.94
N ALA A 232 -13.25 6.16 79.02
CA ALA A 232 -14.51 5.50 79.36
C ALA A 232 -14.28 4.22 80.18
N GLU A 233 -13.36 3.35 79.77
CA GLU A 233 -12.98 2.13 80.53
C GLU A 233 -12.39 2.46 81.90
N ALA A 234 -11.54 3.49 82.00
CA ALA A 234 -11.01 3.95 83.28
C ALA A 234 -12.14 4.44 84.20
N SER A 235 -13.08 5.24 83.68
CA SER A 235 -14.24 5.71 84.45
C SER A 235 -15.16 4.58 84.90
N PHE A 236 -15.37 3.58 84.04
CA PHE A 236 -16.16 2.38 84.36
C PHE A 236 -15.47 1.53 85.43
N SER A 237 -14.16 1.35 85.33
CA SER A 237 -13.36 0.61 86.31
C SER A 237 -13.38 1.28 87.69
N VAL A 238 -13.19 2.61 87.76
CA VAL A 238 -13.34 3.38 89.00
C VAL A 238 -14.73 3.18 89.59
N ARG A 239 -15.78 3.29 88.76
CA ARG A 239 -17.16 3.10 89.22
C ARG A 239 -17.43 1.68 89.73
N GLN A 240 -16.86 0.67 89.08
CA GLN A 240 -16.96 -0.72 89.50
C GLN A 240 -16.23 -0.97 90.83
N GLN A 241 -15.06 -0.35 91.03
CA GLN A 241 -14.33 -0.41 92.30
C GLN A 241 -15.09 0.27 93.43
N GLU A 242 -15.71 1.44 93.20
CA GLU A 242 -16.57 2.10 94.18
C GLU A 242 -17.73 1.21 94.62
N LEU A 243 -18.46 0.61 93.65
CA LEU A 243 -19.57 -0.29 93.94
C LEU A 243 -19.12 -1.55 94.70
N ASN A 244 -17.98 -2.13 94.32
CA ASN A 244 -17.43 -3.29 95.02
C ASN A 244 -17.01 -2.95 96.45
N MET A 245 -16.40 -1.78 96.65
CA MET A 245 -16.03 -1.29 97.99
C MET A 245 -17.29 -1.05 98.83
N GLU A 246 -18.37 -0.52 98.24
CA GLU A 246 -19.65 -0.33 98.91
C GLU A 246 -20.29 -1.67 99.33
N VAL A 247 -20.32 -2.66 98.44
CA VAL A 247 -20.79 -4.02 98.75
C VAL A 247 -19.94 -4.67 99.85
N GLN A 248 -18.62 -4.52 99.80
CA GLN A 248 -17.72 -5.02 100.84
C GLN A 248 -17.96 -4.33 102.19
N GLN A 249 -18.12 -3.01 102.20
CA GLN A 249 -18.45 -2.28 103.43
C GLN A 249 -19.80 -2.72 104.00
N ALA A 250 -20.82 -2.91 103.16
CA ALA A 250 -22.12 -3.43 103.57
C ALA A 250 -22.00 -4.85 104.16
N THR A 251 -21.19 -5.71 103.52
CA THR A 251 -20.94 -7.09 103.98
C THR A 251 -20.17 -7.11 105.31
N ILE A 252 -19.15 -6.27 105.47
CA ILE A 252 -18.38 -6.15 106.73
C ILE A 252 -19.28 -5.61 107.84
N LYS A 253 -20.12 -4.60 107.57
CA LYS A 253 -21.10 -4.08 108.54
C LYS A 253 -22.10 -5.16 108.94
N ALA A 254 -22.64 -5.91 107.99
CA ALA A 254 -23.54 -7.04 108.25
C ALA A 254 -22.86 -8.13 109.08
N LYS A 255 -21.62 -8.50 108.74
CA LYS A 255 -20.83 -9.49 109.49
C LYS A 255 -20.51 -9.03 110.90
N ARG A 256 -20.05 -7.78 111.10
CA ARG A 256 -19.81 -7.22 112.43
C ARG A 256 -21.08 -7.11 113.26
N ALA A 257 -22.22 -6.78 112.63
CA ALA A 257 -23.51 -6.77 113.32
C ALA A 257 -23.94 -8.18 113.75
N ALA A 258 -23.70 -9.19 112.92
CA ALA A 258 -23.92 -10.60 113.27
C ALA A 258 -22.99 -11.05 114.41
N GLU A 259 -21.68 -10.80 114.30
CA GLU A 259 -20.69 -11.14 115.34
C GLU A 259 -20.97 -10.41 116.67
N ALA A 260 -21.42 -9.15 116.63
CA ALA A 260 -21.83 -8.41 117.83
C ALA A 260 -23.07 -9.03 118.48
N ARG A 261 -24.05 -9.45 117.68
CA ARG A 261 -25.23 -10.17 118.18
C ARG A 261 -24.87 -11.54 118.73
N ASP A 262 -23.98 -12.28 118.08
CA ASP A 262 -23.52 -13.58 118.55
C ASP A 262 -22.74 -13.46 119.87
N ALA A 263 -21.92 -12.41 120.02
CA ALA A 263 -21.21 -12.11 121.26
C ALA A 263 -22.13 -11.65 122.41
N GLU A 264 -23.24 -10.98 122.08
CA GLU A 264 -24.28 -10.63 123.06
C GLU A 264 -25.07 -11.88 123.50
N LEU A 265 -25.48 -12.70 122.52
CA LEU A 265 -26.12 -13.99 122.77
C LEU A 265 -25.22 -14.95 123.56
N SER A 266 -23.91 -14.98 123.31
CA SER A 266 -22.98 -15.83 124.07
C SER A 266 -22.84 -15.39 125.52
N LYS A 267 -22.79 -14.08 125.79
CA LYS A 267 -22.84 -13.53 127.16
C LYS A 267 -24.14 -13.90 127.87
N ASP A 268 -25.26 -13.85 127.16
CA ASP A 268 -26.56 -14.25 127.71
C ASP A 268 -26.63 -15.77 127.95
N VAL A 269 -26.05 -16.58 127.06
CA VAL A 269 -25.92 -18.02 127.26
C VAL A 269 -24.99 -18.35 128.42
N GLU A 270 -23.89 -17.61 128.64
CA GLU A 270 -23.00 -17.81 129.78
C GLU A 270 -23.67 -17.44 131.10
N LYS A 271 -24.45 -16.35 131.14
CA LYS A 271 -25.31 -16.01 132.28
C LYS A 271 -26.36 -17.10 132.52
N LYS A 272 -27.08 -17.53 131.48
CA LYS A 272 -28.07 -18.60 131.59
C LYS A 272 -27.46 -19.97 131.90
N ARG A 273 -26.22 -20.26 131.50
CA ARG A 273 -25.48 -21.47 131.90
C ARG A 273 -25.06 -21.39 133.36
N ALA A 274 -24.67 -20.22 133.85
CA ALA A 274 -24.42 -20.01 135.28
C ALA A 274 -25.71 -20.17 136.12
N GLU A 275 -26.85 -19.68 135.63
CA GLU A 275 -28.17 -19.92 136.23
C GLU A 275 -28.58 -21.39 136.15
N MET A 276 -28.41 -22.03 135.00
CA MET A 276 -28.73 -23.45 134.80
C MET A 276 -27.83 -24.39 135.59
N GLU A 277 -26.55 -24.11 135.83
CA GLU A 277 -25.74 -25.00 136.67
C GLU A 277 -26.20 -24.96 138.13
N LEU A 278 -26.73 -23.81 138.57
CA LEU A 278 -27.36 -23.63 139.88
C LEU A 278 -28.69 -24.42 139.99
N GLU A 279 -29.41 -24.55 138.88
CA GLU A 279 -30.69 -25.25 138.79
C GLU A 279 -30.54 -26.75 138.41
N ARG A 280 -29.49 -27.13 137.68
CA ARG A 280 -29.08 -28.50 137.34
C ARG A 280 -28.69 -29.27 138.60
N LEU A 281 -28.05 -28.61 139.56
CA LEU A 281 -27.80 -29.16 140.91
C LEU A 281 -29.11 -29.41 141.70
N ARG A 282 -30.25 -28.84 141.28
CA ARG A 282 -31.59 -29.14 141.83
C ARG A 282 -32.43 -30.09 140.96
N ALA A 283 -32.03 -30.36 139.72
CA ALA A 283 -32.86 -31.07 138.73
C ALA A 283 -32.25 -32.39 138.21
N VAL A 284 -31.30 -32.99 138.94
CA VAL A 284 -30.86 -34.39 138.68
C VAL A 284 -31.94 -35.41 139.08
N ASP A 285 -32.93 -35.03 139.89
CA ASP A 285 -33.96 -35.96 140.41
C ASP A 285 -35.21 -36.15 139.53
N VAL A 286 -35.47 -35.30 138.52
CA VAL A 286 -36.81 -35.28 137.85
C VAL A 286 -36.79 -35.57 136.34
N VAL A 287 -35.62 -35.77 135.72
CA VAL A 287 -35.53 -35.98 134.25
C VAL A 287 -35.64 -37.45 133.82
N LYS A 288 -35.70 -38.39 134.77
CA LYS A 288 -35.81 -39.82 134.43
C LYS A 288 -37.19 -40.25 133.88
N SER A 289 -38.20 -39.38 133.85
CA SER A 289 -39.60 -39.75 133.59
C SER A 289 -40.23 -39.26 132.27
N VAL A 290 -39.58 -38.41 131.46
CA VAL A 290 -40.24 -37.80 130.28
C VAL A 290 -39.87 -38.44 128.94
N ILE A 291 -38.79 -39.23 128.88
CA ILE A 291 -38.26 -39.78 127.61
C ILE A 291 -39.17 -40.87 126.98
N ALA A 292 -40.14 -41.41 127.72
CA ALA A 292 -41.01 -42.47 127.21
C ALA A 292 -42.23 -41.99 126.40
N ARG A 293 -42.58 -40.69 126.39
CA ARG A 293 -43.85 -40.22 125.79
C ARG A 293 -43.73 -39.67 124.36
N GLU A 294 -42.54 -39.42 123.85
CA GLU A 294 -42.34 -38.61 122.62
C GLU A 294 -42.04 -39.43 121.34
N THR A 295 -41.99 -40.75 121.44
CA THR A 295 -41.58 -41.63 120.32
C THR A 295 -42.74 -42.05 119.39
N GLN A 296 -43.97 -41.62 119.64
CA GLN A 296 -45.14 -42.12 118.91
C GLN A 296 -45.75 -41.16 117.88
N GLU A 297 -45.42 -39.87 117.88
CA GLU A 297 -45.96 -38.92 116.89
C GLU A 297 -45.15 -38.87 115.58
N GLN A 298 -43.87 -39.28 115.57
CA GLN A 298 -43.00 -39.17 114.39
C GLN A 298 -43.30 -40.14 113.22
N LYS A 299 -44.19 -41.13 113.39
CA LYS A 299 -44.42 -42.15 112.34
C LYS A 299 -45.46 -41.77 111.29
N ALA A 300 -46.31 -40.76 111.54
CA ALA A 300 -47.38 -40.38 110.59
C ALA A 300 -46.90 -39.37 109.52
N ASP A 301 -46.01 -38.43 109.86
CA ASP A 301 -45.58 -37.36 108.95
C ASP A 301 -44.53 -37.78 107.90
N ALA A 302 -43.82 -38.88 108.14
CA ALA A 302 -42.75 -39.34 107.26
C ALA A 302 -43.25 -39.84 105.88
N ALA A 303 -44.47 -40.37 105.80
CA ALA A 303 -45.00 -40.99 104.56
C ALA A 303 -45.59 -39.96 103.56
N ALA A 304 -46.14 -38.85 104.05
CA ALA A 304 -46.69 -37.79 103.19
C ALA A 304 -45.57 -36.99 102.50
N TYR A 305 -44.43 -36.80 103.17
CA TYR A 305 -43.29 -36.06 102.64
C TYR A 305 -42.54 -36.81 101.52
N THR A 306 -42.41 -38.13 101.61
CA THR A 306 -41.72 -38.94 100.59
C THR A 306 -42.51 -39.02 99.28
N THR A 307 -43.83 -39.07 99.35
CA THR A 307 -44.70 -39.15 98.16
C THR A 307 -44.73 -37.83 97.39
N LYS A 308 -44.76 -36.68 98.08
CA LYS A 308 -44.76 -35.36 97.42
C LYS A 308 -43.40 -35.06 96.74
N ARG A 309 -42.30 -35.41 97.41
CA ARG A 309 -40.94 -35.18 96.90
C ARG A 309 -40.57 -36.06 95.71
N THR A 310 -41.16 -37.25 95.59
CA THR A 310 -40.94 -38.14 94.44
C THR A 310 -41.73 -37.68 93.20
N ALA A 311 -42.92 -37.10 93.39
CA ALA A 311 -43.70 -36.49 92.31
C ALA A 311 -43.02 -35.23 91.73
N ASP A 312 -42.58 -34.30 92.59
CA ASP A 312 -41.89 -33.07 92.16
C ASP A 312 -40.55 -33.36 91.46
N ALA A 313 -39.83 -34.40 91.91
CA ALA A 313 -38.58 -34.84 91.27
C ALA A 313 -38.80 -35.43 89.87
N ALA A 314 -39.93 -36.13 89.65
CA ALA A 314 -40.26 -36.69 88.34
C ALA A 314 -40.60 -35.61 87.31
N GLU A 315 -41.39 -34.60 87.69
CA GLU A 315 -41.75 -33.49 86.80
C GLU A 315 -40.55 -32.60 86.43
N TYR A 316 -39.65 -32.32 87.40
CA TYR A 316 -38.43 -31.56 87.13
C TYR A 316 -37.47 -32.31 86.18
N ASN A 317 -37.32 -33.63 86.37
CA ASN A 317 -36.49 -34.45 85.48
C ASN A 317 -37.09 -34.53 84.07
N ALA A 318 -38.41 -34.61 83.94
CA ALA A 318 -39.09 -34.60 82.65
C ALA A 318 -38.93 -33.26 81.91
N GLN A 319 -38.99 -32.12 82.61
CA GLN A 319 -38.73 -30.81 81.98
C GLN A 319 -37.28 -30.66 81.54
N LYS A 320 -36.31 -31.13 82.32
CA LYS A 320 -34.88 -31.07 81.97
C LYS A 320 -34.53 -31.96 80.77
N THR A 321 -35.10 -33.16 80.67
CA THR A 321 -34.88 -34.03 79.52
C THR A 321 -35.56 -33.49 78.25
N ALA A 322 -36.76 -32.92 78.37
CA ALA A 322 -37.43 -32.25 77.25
C ALA A 322 -36.62 -31.05 76.72
N LEU A 323 -36.13 -30.17 77.61
CA LEU A 323 -35.29 -29.02 77.22
C LEU A 323 -33.94 -29.46 76.63
N ALA A 324 -33.31 -30.49 77.20
CA ALA A 324 -32.07 -31.05 76.65
C ALA A 324 -32.28 -31.63 75.24
N SER A 325 -33.42 -32.27 74.97
CA SER A 325 -33.75 -32.80 73.65
C SER A 325 -34.03 -31.70 72.61
N GLN A 326 -34.68 -30.59 73.00
CA GLN A 326 -34.86 -29.44 72.10
C GLN A 326 -33.53 -28.74 71.78
N PHE A 327 -32.66 -28.60 72.78
CA PHE A 327 -31.36 -27.97 72.61
C PHE A 327 -30.44 -28.78 71.67
N THR A 328 -30.41 -30.11 71.81
CA THR A 328 -29.63 -30.97 70.90
C THR A 328 -30.18 -30.95 69.48
N GLN A 329 -31.51 -30.89 69.30
CA GLN A 329 -32.13 -30.78 67.99
C GLN A 329 -31.84 -29.43 67.30
N GLN A 330 -31.85 -28.32 68.03
CA GLN A 330 -31.49 -27.00 67.48
C GLN A 330 -30.02 -26.96 67.04
N HIS A 331 -29.10 -27.43 67.89
CA HIS A 331 -27.68 -27.50 67.53
C HIS A 331 -27.41 -28.43 66.33
N ALA A 332 -28.11 -29.56 66.24
CA ALA A 332 -27.99 -30.45 65.08
C ALA A 332 -28.55 -29.82 63.79
N ALA A 333 -29.61 -29.00 63.88
CA ALA A 333 -30.17 -28.28 62.74
C ALA A 333 -29.25 -27.15 62.26
N ASP A 334 -28.62 -26.41 63.18
CA ASP A 334 -27.69 -25.32 62.84
C ASP A 334 -26.36 -25.86 62.31
N ALA A 335 -25.87 -26.98 62.83
CA ALA A 335 -24.70 -27.68 62.28
C ALA A 335 -24.93 -28.10 60.82
N LYS A 336 -26.09 -28.68 60.50
CA LYS A 336 -26.44 -29.06 59.12
C LYS A 336 -26.53 -27.87 58.18
N LYS A 337 -27.09 -26.73 58.62
CA LYS A 337 -27.14 -25.50 57.81
C LYS A 337 -25.74 -24.99 57.49
N TYR A 338 -24.84 -24.98 58.48
CA TYR A 338 -23.46 -24.55 58.31
C TYR A 338 -22.67 -25.48 57.37
N GLU A 339 -22.85 -26.80 57.48
CA GLU A 339 -22.26 -27.78 56.55
C GLU A 339 -22.76 -27.59 55.12
N THR A 340 -24.06 -27.35 54.92
CA THR A 340 -24.60 -27.09 53.57
C THR A 340 -24.11 -25.77 52.97
N GLN A 341 -23.91 -24.74 53.79
CA GLN A 341 -23.46 -23.42 53.33
C GLN A 341 -21.98 -23.47 52.93
N THR A 342 -21.14 -24.06 53.78
CA THR A 342 -19.70 -24.27 53.49
C THR A 342 -19.48 -25.18 52.26
N ALA A 343 -20.30 -26.23 52.08
CA ALA A 343 -20.23 -27.08 50.89
C ALA A 343 -20.69 -26.36 49.61
N SER A 344 -21.65 -25.44 49.70
CA SER A 344 -22.10 -24.61 48.58
C SER A 344 -21.02 -23.60 48.18
N ASP A 345 -20.42 -22.92 49.16
CA ASP A 345 -19.36 -21.93 48.94
C ASP A 345 -18.09 -22.58 48.36
N ALA A 346 -17.73 -23.77 48.84
CA ALA A 346 -16.60 -24.55 48.31
C ALA A 346 -16.81 -24.96 46.84
N LYS A 347 -18.04 -25.36 46.47
CA LYS A 347 -18.39 -25.69 45.08
C LYS A 347 -18.35 -24.45 44.18
N GLY A 348 -18.89 -23.32 44.64
CA GLY A 348 -18.82 -22.04 43.90
C GLY A 348 -17.39 -21.61 43.63
N TYR A 349 -16.51 -21.70 44.63
CA TYR A 349 -15.09 -21.35 44.50
C TYR A 349 -14.34 -22.27 43.53
N GLN A 350 -14.57 -23.60 43.59
CA GLN A 350 -14.00 -24.54 42.63
C GLN A 350 -14.46 -24.27 41.20
N GLN A 351 -15.75 -23.95 41.03
CA GLN A 351 -16.34 -23.70 39.72
C GLN A 351 -15.80 -22.39 39.11
N GLN A 352 -15.66 -21.33 39.91
CA GLN A 352 -15.05 -20.07 39.47
C GLN A 352 -13.59 -20.25 39.07
N LYS A 353 -12.79 -20.95 39.90
CA LYS A 353 -11.39 -21.24 39.59
C LYS A 353 -11.23 -22.08 38.32
N SER A 354 -12.15 -23.01 38.06
CA SER A 354 -12.16 -23.82 36.83
C SER A 354 -12.56 -23.01 35.58
N ALA A 355 -13.48 -22.05 35.74
CA ALA A 355 -13.89 -21.15 34.66
C ALA A 355 -12.75 -20.19 34.29
N ASP A 356 -12.06 -19.63 35.28
CA ASP A 356 -10.90 -18.75 35.08
C ASP A 356 -9.74 -19.49 34.41
N ALA A 357 -9.48 -20.74 34.81
CA ALA A 357 -8.47 -21.59 34.17
C ALA A 357 -8.82 -21.89 32.71
N ALA A 358 -10.09 -22.20 32.40
CA ALA A 358 -10.54 -22.46 31.05
C ALA A 358 -10.47 -21.21 30.16
N GLN A 359 -10.77 -20.02 30.71
CA GLN A 359 -10.63 -18.74 30.02
C GLN A 359 -9.16 -18.45 29.69
N TYR A 360 -8.26 -18.70 30.63
CA TYR A 360 -6.83 -18.51 30.42
C TYR A 360 -6.25 -19.45 29.34
N GLU A 361 -6.63 -20.73 29.35
CA GLU A 361 -6.21 -21.68 28.31
C GLU A 361 -6.77 -21.32 26.94
N THR A 362 -8.05 -20.91 26.87
CA THR A 362 -8.66 -20.51 25.60
C THR A 362 -8.00 -19.24 25.05
N GLN A 363 -7.71 -18.25 25.89
CA GLN A 363 -7.01 -17.02 25.50
C GLN A 363 -5.58 -17.31 25.02
N LYS A 364 -4.82 -18.11 25.77
CA LYS A 364 -3.46 -18.52 25.36
C LYS A 364 -3.44 -19.32 24.05
N SER A 365 -4.44 -20.18 23.83
CA SER A 365 -4.58 -20.93 22.58
C SER A 365 -4.98 -20.03 21.40
N ALA A 366 -5.78 -19.00 21.64
CA ALA A 366 -6.15 -18.01 20.63
C ALA A 366 -4.94 -17.16 20.21
N ASP A 367 -4.15 -16.71 21.18
CA ASP A 367 -2.91 -15.96 20.93
C ASP A 367 -1.89 -16.80 20.16
N ALA A 368 -1.72 -18.06 20.52
CA ALA A 368 -0.84 -18.99 19.80
C ALA A 368 -1.30 -19.23 18.35
N ARG A 369 -2.62 -19.36 18.12
CA ARG A 369 -3.19 -19.46 16.78
C ARG A 369 -2.95 -18.19 15.98
N GLN A 370 -3.23 -17.01 16.55
CA GLN A 370 -2.97 -15.73 15.89
C GLN A 370 -1.49 -15.58 15.50
N TYR A 371 -0.59 -15.88 16.43
CA TYR A 371 0.84 -15.84 16.15
C TYR A 371 1.25 -16.78 15.01
N SER A 372 0.74 -18.01 15.00
CA SER A 372 1.01 -18.97 13.92
C SER A 372 0.47 -18.51 12.56
N THR A 373 -0.73 -17.92 12.54
CA THR A 373 -1.33 -17.39 11.30
C THR A 373 -0.60 -16.17 10.76
N ILE A 374 -0.12 -15.28 11.64
CA ILE A 374 0.70 -14.12 11.25
C ILE A 374 2.03 -14.60 10.66
N LYS A 375 2.69 -15.57 11.31
CA LYS A 375 3.95 -16.14 10.81
C LYS A 375 3.78 -16.86 9.47
N ALA A 376 2.68 -17.58 9.27
CA ALA A 376 2.37 -18.20 7.99
C ALA A 376 2.10 -17.15 6.89
N ALA A 377 1.32 -16.11 7.19
CA ALA A 377 1.06 -15.02 6.24
C ALA A 377 2.33 -14.23 5.87
N GLU A 378 3.22 -14.01 6.84
CA GLU A 378 4.51 -13.36 6.62
C GLU A 378 5.44 -14.21 5.72
N ALA A 379 5.48 -15.53 5.94
CA ALA A 379 6.21 -16.46 5.09
C ALA A 379 5.67 -16.49 3.66
N ASP A 380 4.34 -16.51 3.49
CA ASP A 380 3.69 -16.45 2.18
C ASP A 380 4.00 -15.14 1.45
N TYR A 381 3.92 -14.00 2.14
CA TYR A 381 4.29 -12.71 1.58
C TYR A 381 5.75 -12.69 1.12
N LEU A 382 6.68 -13.14 1.97
CA LEU A 382 8.10 -13.19 1.63
C LEU A 382 8.37 -14.11 0.44
N SER A 383 7.68 -15.25 0.35
CA SER A 383 7.82 -16.17 -0.79
C SER A 383 7.36 -15.54 -2.10
N ARG A 384 6.25 -14.78 -2.08
CA ARG A 384 5.73 -14.07 -3.25
C ARG A 384 6.66 -12.95 -3.70
N VAL A 385 7.23 -12.19 -2.76
CA VAL A 385 8.22 -11.15 -3.05
C VAL A 385 9.46 -11.76 -3.69
N LYS A 386 10.03 -12.81 -3.08
CA LYS A 386 11.22 -13.49 -3.64
C LYS A 386 10.96 -14.10 -5.02
N LYS A 387 9.76 -14.65 -5.23
CA LYS A 387 9.36 -15.18 -6.54
C LYS A 387 9.23 -14.07 -7.58
N ALA A 388 8.58 -12.96 -7.25
CA ALA A 388 8.46 -11.81 -8.14
C ALA A 388 9.83 -11.20 -8.49
N GLU A 389 10.75 -11.14 -7.52
CA GLU A 389 12.12 -10.67 -7.74
C GLU A 389 12.91 -11.63 -8.63
N ALA A 390 12.78 -12.94 -8.44
CA ALA A 390 13.37 -13.94 -9.33
C ALA A 390 12.82 -13.84 -10.76
N ASP A 391 11.50 -13.69 -10.91
CA ASP A 391 10.85 -13.52 -12.22
C ASP A 391 11.33 -12.22 -12.91
N PHE A 392 11.53 -11.13 -12.16
CA PHE A 392 12.08 -9.89 -12.68
C PHE A 392 13.54 -10.06 -13.15
N ILE A 393 14.40 -10.68 -12.34
CA ILE A 393 15.82 -10.91 -12.69
C ILE A 393 15.95 -11.83 -13.91
N THR A 394 15.11 -12.86 -14.01
CA THR A 394 15.13 -13.76 -15.17
C THR A 394 14.67 -13.06 -16.44
N ALA A 395 13.62 -12.24 -16.37
CA ALA A 395 13.17 -11.42 -17.49
C ALA A 395 14.24 -10.39 -17.92
N GLU A 396 14.91 -9.75 -16.97
CA GLU A 396 15.99 -8.81 -17.24
C GLU A 396 17.17 -9.49 -17.93
N LYS A 397 17.64 -10.63 -17.39
CA LYS A 397 18.73 -11.40 -18.01
C LYS A 397 18.37 -11.93 -19.39
N ALA A 398 17.12 -12.36 -19.60
CA ALA A 398 16.64 -12.79 -20.92
C ALA A 398 16.61 -11.62 -21.91
N ALA A 399 16.15 -10.44 -21.49
CA ALA A 399 16.17 -9.24 -22.32
C ALA A 399 17.61 -8.82 -22.67
N GLN A 400 18.52 -8.80 -21.68
CA GLN A 400 19.94 -8.51 -21.89
C GLN A 400 20.60 -9.54 -22.84
N ALA A 401 20.31 -10.83 -22.67
CA ALA A 401 20.80 -11.86 -23.58
C ALA A 401 20.31 -11.63 -25.02
N SER A 402 19.02 -11.32 -25.20
CA SER A 402 18.46 -11.02 -26.53
C SER A 402 19.10 -9.78 -27.19
N PHE A 403 19.42 -8.76 -26.38
CA PHE A 403 20.12 -7.57 -26.84
C PHE A 403 21.55 -7.88 -27.28
N ILE A 404 22.28 -8.68 -26.49
CA ILE A 404 23.65 -9.10 -26.83
C ILE A 404 23.66 -9.97 -28.09
N THR A 405 22.72 -10.91 -28.23
CA THR A 405 22.62 -11.74 -29.44
C THR A 405 22.37 -10.87 -30.67
N ARG A 406 21.38 -9.98 -30.64
CA ARG A 406 21.11 -9.06 -31.76
C ARG A 406 22.29 -8.14 -32.07
N LYS A 407 23.01 -7.68 -31.04
CA LYS A 407 24.22 -6.87 -31.22
C LYS A 407 25.33 -7.66 -31.92
N LYS A 408 25.59 -8.89 -31.47
CA LYS A 408 26.58 -9.78 -32.10
C LYS A 408 26.17 -10.21 -33.51
N GLU A 409 24.88 -10.42 -33.77
CA GLU A 409 24.36 -10.68 -35.12
C GLU A 409 24.56 -9.47 -36.05
N ALA A 410 24.33 -8.25 -35.55
CA ALA A 410 24.59 -7.02 -36.31
C ALA A 410 26.09 -6.81 -36.59
N GLU A 411 26.95 -7.04 -35.60
CA GLU A 411 28.41 -7.02 -35.77
C GLU A 411 28.88 -8.11 -36.75
N GLY A 412 28.32 -9.32 -36.64
CA GLY A 412 28.59 -10.43 -37.56
C GLY A 412 28.18 -10.12 -39.00
N MET A 413 27.00 -9.50 -39.21
CA MET A 413 26.57 -9.04 -40.53
C MET A 413 27.47 -7.94 -41.09
N LEU A 414 27.99 -7.04 -40.25
CA LEU A 414 28.89 -5.98 -40.66
C LEU A 414 30.27 -6.54 -41.07
N GLU A 415 30.81 -7.49 -40.31
CA GLU A 415 32.05 -8.18 -40.68
C GLU A 415 31.87 -9.05 -41.94
N MET A 416 30.73 -9.72 -42.10
CA MET A 416 30.39 -10.41 -43.35
C MET A 416 30.28 -9.42 -44.52
N ALA A 417 29.66 -8.25 -44.33
CA ALA A 417 29.60 -7.22 -45.36
C ALA A 417 30.99 -6.72 -45.77
N LYS A 418 31.91 -6.54 -44.80
CA LYS A 418 33.33 -6.23 -45.09
C LYS A 418 34.02 -7.37 -45.83
N ALA A 419 33.79 -8.63 -45.45
CA ALA A 419 34.36 -9.79 -46.12
C ALA A 419 33.83 -9.91 -47.56
N TYR A 420 32.55 -9.69 -47.79
CA TYR A 420 31.95 -9.63 -49.12
C TYR A 420 32.47 -8.45 -49.92
N GLN A 421 32.70 -7.28 -49.30
CA GLN A 421 33.32 -6.15 -49.96
C GLN A 421 34.75 -6.48 -50.41
N ALA A 422 35.55 -7.11 -49.55
CA ALA A 422 36.89 -7.57 -49.92
C ALA A 422 36.86 -8.62 -51.05
N LEU A 423 35.93 -9.58 -50.97
CA LEU A 423 35.74 -10.59 -52.00
C LEU A 423 35.27 -9.98 -53.33
N SER A 424 34.40 -8.96 -53.29
CA SER A 424 33.97 -8.21 -54.49
C SER A 424 35.14 -7.53 -55.18
N HIS A 425 36.12 -7.04 -54.41
CA HIS A 425 37.31 -6.41 -54.94
C HIS A 425 38.25 -7.43 -55.61
N VAL A 426 38.38 -8.63 -55.04
CA VAL A 426 39.20 -9.72 -55.62
C VAL A 426 38.54 -10.32 -56.87
N MET A 427 37.22 -10.42 -56.89
CA MET A 427 36.45 -11.08 -57.96
C MET A 427 36.05 -10.16 -59.14
N GLY A 428 36.62 -8.96 -59.21
CA GLY A 428 36.43 -8.06 -60.36
C GLY A 428 35.16 -7.20 -60.31
N GLY A 429 34.58 -6.98 -59.13
CA GLY A 429 33.44 -6.08 -58.90
C GLY A 429 32.17 -6.78 -58.38
N PRO A 430 31.07 -6.02 -58.20
CA PRO A 430 29.82 -6.54 -57.63
C PRO A 430 29.19 -7.68 -58.43
N GLU A 431 29.36 -7.69 -59.75
CA GLU A 431 28.83 -8.75 -60.64
C GLU A 431 29.54 -10.09 -60.45
N GLY A 432 30.88 -10.09 -60.30
CA GLY A 432 31.66 -11.30 -60.07
C GLY A 432 31.38 -11.93 -58.70
N LEU A 433 31.17 -11.10 -57.67
CA LEU A 433 30.72 -11.57 -56.37
C LEU A 433 29.33 -12.20 -56.43
N MET A 434 28.38 -11.55 -57.13
CA MET A 434 27.03 -12.08 -57.29
C MET A 434 27.04 -13.43 -57.99
N GLN A 435 27.84 -13.57 -59.06
CA GLN A 435 27.98 -14.84 -59.77
C GLN A 435 28.59 -15.93 -58.88
N PHE A 436 29.62 -15.63 -58.10
CA PHE A 436 30.20 -16.56 -57.14
C PHE A 436 29.19 -16.99 -56.07
N LEU A 437 28.46 -16.05 -55.47
CA LEU A 437 27.43 -16.34 -54.48
C LEU A 437 26.28 -17.18 -55.06
N MET A 438 25.89 -16.95 -56.31
CA MET A 438 24.88 -17.75 -57.00
C MET A 438 25.35 -19.19 -57.27
N ILE A 439 26.64 -19.38 -57.56
CA ILE A 439 27.24 -20.72 -57.72
C ILE A 439 27.33 -21.41 -56.36
N GLU A 440 27.88 -20.75 -55.35
CA GLU A 440 28.08 -21.32 -54.01
C GLU A 440 26.75 -21.71 -53.36
N ARG A 441 25.73 -20.85 -53.47
CA ARG A 441 24.38 -21.14 -52.95
C ARG A 441 23.57 -22.09 -53.83
N GLY A 442 24.12 -22.58 -54.94
CA GLY A 442 23.43 -23.52 -55.83
C GLY A 442 22.21 -22.94 -56.55
N VAL A 443 22.09 -21.61 -56.63
CA VAL A 443 20.91 -20.92 -57.19
C VAL A 443 20.66 -21.34 -58.63
N TYR A 444 21.70 -21.64 -59.41
CA TYR A 444 21.56 -22.18 -60.77
C TYR A 444 20.86 -23.53 -60.81
N GLY A 445 21.12 -24.41 -59.82
CA GLY A 445 20.43 -25.69 -59.69
C GLY A 445 18.96 -25.51 -59.31
N ASP A 446 18.68 -24.57 -58.39
CA ASP A 446 17.31 -24.23 -58.00
C ASP A 446 16.52 -23.59 -59.14
N LEU A 447 17.15 -22.70 -59.92
CA LEU A 447 16.55 -22.09 -61.10
C LEU A 447 16.28 -23.14 -62.19
N ALA A 448 17.24 -24.05 -62.41
CA ALA A 448 17.08 -25.16 -63.35
C ALA A 448 15.94 -26.10 -62.92
N ASN A 449 15.84 -26.43 -61.63
CA ASN A 449 14.75 -27.23 -61.09
C ASN A 449 13.39 -26.51 -61.17
N ALA A 450 13.33 -25.21 -60.86
CA ALA A 450 12.13 -24.41 -60.99
C ALA A 450 11.66 -24.32 -62.45
N ASN A 451 12.59 -24.12 -63.40
CA ASN A 451 12.31 -24.11 -64.83
C ASN A 451 11.90 -25.50 -65.33
N ALA A 452 12.59 -26.57 -64.91
CA ALA A 452 12.22 -27.94 -65.24
C ALA A 452 10.81 -28.25 -64.74
N LYS A 453 10.46 -27.82 -63.52
CA LYS A 453 9.13 -27.97 -62.92
C LYS A 453 8.06 -27.12 -63.62
N ALA A 454 8.41 -25.93 -64.13
CA ALA A 454 7.53 -25.10 -64.94
C ALA A 454 7.28 -25.69 -66.35
N ILE A 455 8.26 -26.41 -66.91
CA ILE A 455 8.15 -27.13 -68.19
C ILE A 455 7.44 -28.48 -68.02
N GLN A 456 7.53 -29.09 -66.82
CA GLN A 456 6.87 -30.34 -66.43
C GLN A 456 5.35 -30.15 -66.35
N GLY A 457 4.69 -30.11 -67.50
CA GLY A 457 3.25 -29.90 -67.64
C GLY A 457 2.83 -29.24 -68.96
N LEU A 458 3.77 -28.67 -69.71
CA LEU A 458 3.50 -28.18 -71.06
C LEU A 458 3.45 -29.36 -72.03
N GLN A 459 2.30 -29.59 -72.66
CA GLN A 459 2.20 -30.40 -73.88
C GLN A 459 2.49 -29.49 -75.08
N PRO A 460 3.69 -29.49 -75.67
CA PRO A 460 3.94 -28.70 -76.87
C PRO A 460 3.15 -29.32 -78.03
N LYS A 461 2.16 -28.60 -78.56
CA LYS A 461 1.62 -28.89 -79.90
C LYS A 461 2.69 -28.48 -80.90
N ILE A 462 3.52 -29.44 -81.31
CA ILE A 462 4.45 -29.26 -82.42
C ILE A 462 3.63 -29.20 -83.71
N SER A 463 3.32 -28.00 -84.20
CA SER A 463 2.80 -27.82 -85.54
C SER A 463 3.95 -27.91 -86.54
N VAL A 464 4.16 -29.10 -87.11
CA VAL A 464 5.07 -29.28 -88.23
C VAL A 464 4.41 -28.68 -89.48
N TRP A 465 4.79 -27.47 -89.85
CA TRP A 465 4.51 -26.93 -91.18
C TRP A 465 5.54 -27.51 -92.15
N ASN A 466 5.14 -28.55 -92.88
CA ASN A 466 5.86 -29.01 -94.06
C ASN A 466 5.27 -28.32 -95.29
N THR A 467 5.82 -27.17 -95.69
CA THR A 467 5.51 -26.56 -96.98
C THR A 467 6.48 -27.11 -98.02
N GLY A 468 6.20 -28.31 -98.51
CA GLY A 468 6.80 -28.85 -99.72
C GLY A 468 6.01 -28.41 -100.95
N SER A 469 6.58 -27.54 -101.78
CA SER A 469 6.32 -27.36 -103.23
C SER A 469 7.12 -26.14 -103.71
N ALA A 470 7.89 -26.09 -104.80
CA ALA A 470 8.27 -27.05 -105.84
C ALA A 470 9.48 -26.45 -106.60
N GLY A 471 10.41 -27.30 -107.05
CA GLY A 471 11.29 -26.98 -108.17
C GLY A 471 12.78 -27.27 -107.98
N GLY A 472 13.21 -28.46 -108.42
CA GLY A 472 14.47 -28.60 -109.17
C GLY A 472 15.73 -29.07 -108.43
N ASP A 473 16.05 -30.34 -108.69
CA ASP A 473 17.37 -30.99 -108.71
C ASP A 473 18.05 -31.45 -107.41
N GLY A 474 18.46 -32.72 -107.47
CA GLY A 474 18.90 -33.52 -106.35
C GLY A 474 20.39 -33.47 -106.05
N ALA A 475 20.71 -33.50 -104.76
CA ALA A 475 21.85 -34.18 -104.18
C ALA A 475 21.68 -34.15 -102.64
N MET A 476 21.78 -35.33 -102.01
CA MET A 476 21.93 -35.63 -100.57
C MET A 476 21.22 -34.73 -99.53
N GLY A 477 20.35 -35.37 -98.72
CA GLY A 477 19.75 -34.76 -97.53
C GLY A 477 20.80 -34.29 -96.52
N ASP A 478 20.72 -33.02 -96.13
CA ASP A 478 21.51 -32.41 -95.07
C ASP A 478 20.81 -32.65 -93.72
N PRO A 479 21.44 -33.35 -92.75
CA PRO A 479 20.87 -33.63 -91.42
C PRO A 479 20.68 -32.39 -90.53
N THR A 480 21.09 -31.20 -90.98
CA THR A 480 21.15 -29.98 -90.15
C THR A 480 19.96 -29.04 -90.29
N ALA A 481 18.99 -29.33 -91.18
CA ALA A 481 17.80 -28.51 -91.40
C ALA A 481 16.90 -28.30 -90.15
N PRO A 482 16.72 -29.28 -89.24
CA PRO A 482 15.94 -29.08 -88.01
C PRO A 482 16.65 -28.19 -86.97
N LEU A 483 17.98 -28.26 -86.89
CA LEU A 483 18.80 -27.50 -85.94
C LEU A 483 18.86 -26.01 -86.28
N ARG A 484 18.89 -25.67 -87.58
CA ARG A 484 18.91 -24.29 -88.06
C ARG A 484 17.59 -23.55 -87.78
N ASN A 485 16.45 -24.25 -87.81
CA ASN A 485 15.14 -23.68 -87.47
C ASN A 485 14.94 -23.48 -85.95
N ILE A 486 15.58 -24.28 -85.10
CA ILE A 486 15.56 -24.07 -83.63
C ILE A 486 16.43 -22.86 -83.25
N PHE A 487 17.56 -22.66 -83.93
CA PHE A 487 18.46 -21.52 -83.68
C PHE A 487 17.84 -20.16 -84.06
N GLN A 488 16.94 -20.12 -85.05
CA GLN A 488 16.23 -18.90 -85.46
C GLN A 488 14.99 -18.57 -84.59
N ALA A 489 14.51 -19.51 -83.77
CA ALA A 489 13.37 -19.31 -82.87
C ALA A 489 13.77 -18.83 -81.46
N LEU A 490 15.07 -18.79 -81.14
CA LEU A 490 15.61 -18.36 -79.85
C LEU A 490 15.71 -16.83 -79.60
N PRO A 491 15.70 -15.92 -80.58
CA PRO A 491 15.81 -14.48 -80.30
C PRO A 491 14.69 -13.83 -79.45
N PRO A 492 13.39 -14.17 -79.57
CA PRO A 492 12.34 -13.42 -78.89
C PRO A 492 12.11 -13.79 -77.43
N LEU A 493 12.81 -14.79 -76.87
CA LEU A 493 12.69 -15.17 -75.45
C LEU A 493 13.69 -14.44 -74.53
N PHE A 494 14.81 -13.96 -75.08
CA PHE A 494 15.84 -13.29 -74.28
C PHE A 494 15.62 -11.77 -74.14
N SER A 495 14.94 -11.14 -75.11
CA SER A 495 14.53 -9.72 -74.99
C SER A 495 13.43 -9.52 -73.93
N THR A 496 12.52 -10.49 -73.78
CA THR A 496 11.45 -10.43 -72.77
C THR A 496 11.96 -10.57 -71.33
N ILE A 497 13.09 -11.26 -71.14
CA ILE A 497 13.76 -11.37 -69.83
C ILE A 497 14.47 -10.06 -69.49
N ASN A 498 15.09 -9.40 -70.48
CA ASN A 498 15.71 -8.09 -70.31
C ASN A 498 14.66 -7.01 -69.95
N ASP A 499 13.50 -7.00 -70.63
CA ASP A 499 12.42 -6.02 -70.39
C ASP A 499 11.70 -6.20 -69.03
N GLN A 500 11.73 -7.39 -68.43
CA GLN A 500 11.08 -7.65 -67.14
C GLN A 500 12.02 -7.56 -65.93
N THR A 501 13.34 -7.69 -66.13
CA THR A 501 14.31 -7.76 -65.01
C THR A 501 15.37 -6.65 -65.03
N GLY A 502 15.55 -5.93 -66.14
CA GLY A 502 16.41 -4.75 -66.24
C GLY A 502 17.92 -5.03 -66.22
N ILE A 503 18.37 -6.28 -66.37
CA ILE A 503 19.78 -6.66 -66.35
C ILE A 503 20.22 -7.09 -67.75
N SER A 504 21.16 -6.35 -68.34
CA SER A 504 21.76 -6.64 -69.64
C SER A 504 22.84 -7.75 -69.53
N PRO A 505 22.89 -8.71 -70.46
CA PRO A 505 23.90 -9.77 -70.45
C PRO A 505 25.32 -9.27 -70.78
N PRO A 506 26.37 -9.98 -70.35
CA PRO A 506 27.77 -9.55 -70.49
C PRO A 506 28.22 -9.40 -71.95
N ALA A 507 29.20 -8.52 -72.18
CA ALA A 507 29.64 -8.04 -73.51
C ALA A 507 30.09 -9.12 -74.51
N TRP A 508 30.49 -10.32 -74.07
CA TRP A 508 30.83 -11.43 -74.99
C TRP A 508 29.60 -12.09 -75.65
N MET A 509 28.38 -11.72 -75.21
CA MET A 509 27.10 -12.21 -75.73
C MET A 509 26.35 -11.16 -76.58
N ALA A 510 26.88 -9.94 -76.71
CA ALA A 510 26.19 -8.79 -77.32
C ALA A 510 26.88 -8.27 -78.60
N GLN A 511 27.26 -9.17 -79.51
CA GLN A 511 27.67 -8.77 -80.87
C GLN A 511 26.71 -9.35 -81.91
N MET A 512 25.65 -8.58 -82.21
CA MET A 512 25.02 -8.59 -83.54
C MET A 512 24.51 -7.16 -83.89
N PRO A 513 24.56 -6.79 -85.19
CA PRO A 513 24.38 -5.41 -85.65
C PRO A 513 22.91 -5.00 -85.77
N ALA A 514 22.68 -3.71 -85.54
CA ALA A 514 21.38 -3.04 -85.63
C ALA A 514 20.86 -2.91 -87.07
N ASN A 515 19.54 -2.98 -87.26
CA ASN A 515 18.87 -2.22 -88.32
C ASN A 515 17.42 -1.86 -87.94
N ALA A 516 17.05 -0.59 -88.11
CA ALA A 516 15.73 0.02 -87.91
C ALA A 516 15.03 0.23 -89.30
N PRO A 517 13.82 0.84 -89.47
CA PRO A 517 12.83 1.42 -88.54
C PRO A 517 11.34 0.99 -88.78
N GLY A 518 10.40 1.54 -87.97
CA GLY A 518 8.95 1.18 -87.81
C GLY A 518 7.94 1.49 -88.94
N PRO A 519 6.59 1.50 -88.71
CA PRO A 519 5.92 2.54 -87.88
C PRO A 519 4.63 2.15 -87.07
N SER A 520 4.32 3.02 -86.09
CA SER A 520 3.04 3.51 -85.52
C SER A 520 1.81 2.61 -85.20
N GLY A 521 1.28 2.79 -83.97
CA GLY A 521 -0.14 2.53 -83.64
C GLY A 521 -0.55 2.69 -82.15
N ALA A 522 -1.04 3.89 -81.79
CA ALA A 522 -1.93 4.32 -80.68
C ALA A 522 -2.27 3.35 -79.50
N VAL A 523 -1.98 3.69 -78.23
CA VAL A 523 -2.74 4.51 -77.25
C VAL A 523 -4.14 3.97 -76.87
N ALA A 524 -4.30 3.56 -75.59
CA ALA A 524 -5.42 3.83 -74.65
C ALA A 524 -5.33 2.87 -73.44
N ALA A 525 -5.00 3.27 -72.22
CA ALA A 525 -5.76 4.07 -71.24
C ALA A 525 -6.85 3.29 -70.45
N ARG A 526 -6.76 3.42 -69.11
CA ARG A 526 -7.76 3.18 -68.05
C ARG A 526 -7.90 1.70 -67.61
N GLY A 527 -8.01 1.37 -66.34
CA GLY A 527 -8.27 2.14 -65.13
C GLY A 527 -9.04 1.26 -64.13
N ASN A 528 -8.96 1.62 -62.84
CA ASN A 528 -9.67 1.07 -61.68
C ASN A 528 -9.21 -0.34 -61.24
N GLY A 529 -8.98 -0.62 -59.96
CA GLY A 529 -9.48 0.02 -58.75
C GLY A 529 -10.30 -0.98 -57.95
N HIS A 530 -10.07 -0.97 -56.64
CA HIS A 530 -10.91 -1.48 -55.55
C HIS A 530 -10.68 -2.88 -54.94
N VAL A 531 -10.18 -2.83 -53.69
CA VAL A 531 -10.71 -3.37 -52.42
C VAL A 531 -11.07 -4.87 -52.34
N ILE A 532 -10.74 -5.45 -51.18
CA ILE A 532 -11.56 -6.33 -50.31
C ILE A 532 -10.62 -7.36 -49.64
N GLY A 533 -10.27 -7.14 -48.36
CA GLY A 533 -10.02 -8.27 -47.44
C GLY A 533 -11.36 -8.91 -47.03
N PRO A 534 -11.46 -9.91 -46.14
CA PRO A 534 -10.43 -10.60 -45.36
C PRO A 534 -10.63 -12.14 -45.35
N LYS A 535 -9.94 -12.80 -44.39
CA LYS A 535 -10.30 -14.04 -43.67
C LYS A 535 -9.62 -15.37 -44.07
N LYS A 536 -9.07 -15.94 -42.97
CA LYS A 536 -9.08 -17.34 -42.53
C LYS A 536 -8.08 -18.30 -43.20
N SER A 537 -7.16 -18.81 -42.39
CA SER A 537 -7.42 -20.03 -41.62
C SER A 537 -6.73 -19.96 -40.27
#